data_AF-A0A8W8NL58-F1
#
_entry.id   AF-A0A8W8NL58-F1
#
_cell.length_a   1.000
_cell.length_b   1.000
_cell.length_c   1.000
_cell.angle_alpha   90.00
_cell.angle_beta   90.00
_cell.angle_gamma   90.00
#
_symmetry.space_group_name_H-M   'P 1'
#
loop_
_entity.id
_entity.type
_entity.pdbx_description
1 polymer ?
#
loop_
_entity_poly.entity_id
_entity_poly.type
_entity_poly.pdbx_seq_one_letter_code
_entity_poly.pdbx_strand_id
1 'polypeptide(L)'
;MKGYDAHHIMNALGKYKHKKINCIPQKHEKYISFSLGRLDFVDTFQFLSTSLDKLSSNLAKEGLHKFPHPQAYVATTHPRNEQKKLQLLSRKGVYPYRYMNSFKKFQETTLPPQRAFYNDLDGLAWQAALKMTGVQLELLTDPDMHLFVEKGLRGGIPMISQRYASANNPYLSDYNPYQPSNYLMYLDANNLYGWAMSQSLPTHDFYWLTPDEMKMIDVHSMPLDGNTGYVFEVDLKYPMELHDYHSDYPLAPESVQIKPEMLSPYQKELYTKLEMKESTSTKLVPNLYDKENYVVHYRN
;
A
#
# COMPACT_ATOMS: atom_id res chain seq x y z
N MET A 1 -8.20 -15.62 -12.84
CA MET A 1 -8.70 -14.46 -12.11
C MET A 1 -8.72 -14.68 -10.61
N LYS A 2 -7.86 -13.93 -9.91
CA LYS A 2 -8.02 -13.60 -8.49
C LYS A 2 -8.84 -12.33 -8.42
N GLY A 3 -10.04 -12.37 -7.84
CA GLY A 3 -10.82 -11.16 -7.58
C GLY A 3 -12.31 -11.25 -7.91
N TYR A 4 -12.99 -10.12 -7.69
CA TYR A 4 -14.45 -9.97 -7.70
C TYR A 4 -15.10 -10.27 -9.07
N ASP A 5 -14.41 -9.93 -10.17
CA ASP A 5 -14.94 -10.04 -11.54
C ASP A 5 -15.10 -11.51 -12.00
N ALA A 6 -14.27 -12.42 -11.50
CA ALA A 6 -14.31 -13.83 -11.85
C ALA A 6 -15.67 -14.47 -11.50
N HIS A 7 -16.24 -14.07 -10.36
CA HIS A 7 -17.49 -14.62 -9.86
C HIS A 7 -18.67 -14.28 -10.76
N HIS A 8 -18.74 -13.05 -11.25
CA HIS A 8 -19.79 -12.62 -12.19
C HIS A 8 -19.68 -13.34 -13.54
N ILE A 9 -18.46 -13.52 -14.05
CA ILE A 9 -18.24 -14.22 -15.31
C ILE A 9 -18.59 -15.71 -15.15
N MET A 10 -18.16 -16.36 -14.07
CA MET A 10 -18.48 -17.77 -13.80
C MET A 10 -19.99 -18.01 -13.62
N ASN A 11 -20.70 -17.09 -12.96
CA ASN A 11 -22.17 -17.14 -12.86
C ASN A 11 -22.87 -17.02 -14.22
N ALA A 12 -22.35 -16.18 -15.12
CA ALA A 12 -22.85 -16.09 -16.49
C ALA A 12 -22.52 -17.35 -17.31
N LEU A 13 -21.32 -17.91 -17.14
CA LEU A 13 -20.88 -19.15 -17.80
C LEU A 13 -21.69 -20.37 -17.36
N GLY A 14 -22.16 -20.40 -16.11
CA GLY A 14 -23.06 -21.44 -15.61
C GLY A 14 -24.37 -21.57 -16.39
N LYS A 15 -24.74 -20.54 -17.18
CA LYS A 15 -25.90 -20.56 -18.10
C LYS A 15 -25.58 -21.23 -19.45
N TYR A 16 -24.31 -21.46 -19.78
CA TYR A 16 -23.83 -22.04 -21.03
C TYR A 16 -23.23 -23.44 -20.83
N LYS A 17 -23.94 -24.30 -20.07
CA LYS A 17 -23.48 -25.65 -19.65
C LYS A 17 -23.09 -26.60 -20.79
N HIS A 18 -23.50 -26.30 -22.02
CA HIS A 18 -23.30 -27.16 -23.19
C HIS A 18 -21.96 -26.94 -23.91
N LYS A 19 -21.18 -25.93 -23.51
CA LYS A 19 -19.89 -25.61 -24.12
C LYS A 19 -18.74 -26.07 -23.23
N LYS A 20 -17.73 -26.70 -23.83
CA LYS A 20 -16.52 -27.12 -23.13
C LYS A 20 -15.75 -25.89 -22.66
N ILE A 21 -15.54 -25.81 -21.35
CA ILE A 21 -14.70 -24.78 -20.71
C ILE A 21 -13.34 -25.41 -20.47
N ASN A 22 -12.29 -24.80 -21.03
CA ASN A 22 -10.92 -25.16 -20.69
C ASN A 22 -10.44 -24.17 -19.64
N CYS A 23 -9.85 -24.62 -18.54
CA CYS A 23 -9.34 -23.71 -17.50
C CYS A 23 -7.95 -24.11 -17.05
N ILE A 24 -7.17 -23.12 -16.63
CA ILE A 24 -5.88 -23.32 -15.96
C ILE A 24 -6.12 -22.99 -14.47
N PRO A 25 -6.32 -24.00 -13.60
CA PRO A 25 -6.56 -23.78 -12.19
C PRO A 25 -5.27 -23.42 -11.45
N GLN A 26 -5.39 -22.59 -10.42
CA GLN A 26 -4.31 -22.25 -9.47
C GLN A 26 -4.57 -22.86 -8.09
N LYS A 27 -5.83 -22.82 -7.63
CA LYS A 27 -6.37 -23.49 -6.43
C LYS A 27 -7.81 -23.91 -6.71
N HIS A 28 -8.45 -24.65 -5.80
CA HIS A 28 -9.80 -25.18 -6.02
C HIS A 28 -10.84 -24.11 -6.43
N GLU A 29 -10.68 -22.87 -5.94
CA GLU A 29 -11.59 -21.74 -6.20
C GLU A 29 -10.96 -20.63 -7.06
N LYS A 30 -9.69 -20.78 -7.47
CA LYS A 30 -8.94 -19.72 -8.15
C LYS A 30 -8.41 -20.25 -9.47
N TYR A 31 -8.80 -19.61 -10.56
CA TYR A 31 -8.32 -19.90 -11.91
C TYR A 31 -7.27 -18.86 -12.31
N ILE A 32 -6.36 -19.18 -13.22
CA ILE A 32 -5.44 -18.21 -13.84
C ILE A 32 -6.10 -17.65 -15.09
N SER A 33 -6.53 -18.55 -15.98
CA SER A 33 -7.30 -18.27 -17.18
C SER A 33 -8.37 -19.34 -17.42
N PHE A 34 -9.37 -18.99 -18.22
CA PHE A 34 -10.30 -19.96 -18.79
C PHE A 34 -10.72 -19.55 -20.20
N SER A 35 -11.06 -20.53 -21.01
CA SER A 35 -11.45 -20.38 -22.40
C SER A 35 -12.86 -20.92 -22.60
N LEU A 36 -13.70 -20.16 -23.29
CA LEU A 36 -15.02 -20.58 -23.75
C LEU A 36 -15.09 -20.46 -25.27
N GLY A 37 -14.95 -21.59 -25.97
CA GLY A 37 -14.94 -21.61 -27.43
C GLY A 37 -13.72 -20.86 -27.99
N ARG A 38 -13.95 -19.68 -28.60
CA ARG A 38 -12.90 -18.81 -29.16
C ARG A 38 -12.57 -17.61 -28.27
N LEU A 39 -13.14 -17.53 -27.07
CA LEU A 39 -12.92 -16.43 -26.14
C LEU A 39 -12.02 -16.90 -25.00
N ASP A 40 -10.89 -16.23 -24.84
CA ASP A 40 -9.95 -16.46 -23.75
C ASP A 40 -10.07 -15.35 -22.71
N PHE A 41 -10.25 -15.76 -21.47
CA PHE A 41 -10.34 -14.88 -20.32
C PHE A 41 -9.10 -15.05 -19.46
N VAL A 42 -8.30 -13.98 -19.40
CA VAL A 42 -6.98 -13.99 -18.77
C VAL A 42 -6.93 -12.94 -17.67
N ASP A 43 -6.41 -13.31 -16.51
CA ASP A 43 -6.09 -12.38 -15.44
C ASP A 43 -4.73 -11.73 -15.68
N THR A 44 -4.74 -10.59 -16.37
CA THR A 44 -3.50 -9.91 -16.79
C THR A 44 -2.63 -9.50 -15.61
N PHE A 45 -3.19 -9.24 -14.42
CA PHE A 45 -2.40 -8.87 -13.24
C PHE A 45 -1.56 -10.02 -12.69
N GLN A 46 -1.96 -11.27 -12.92
CA GLN A 46 -1.14 -12.43 -12.55
C GLN A 46 0.09 -12.62 -13.44
N PHE A 47 0.06 -12.12 -14.67
CA PHE A 47 1.19 -12.19 -15.59
C PHE A 47 2.03 -10.91 -15.57
N LEU A 48 1.39 -9.78 -15.28
CA LEU A 48 2.00 -8.45 -15.24
C LEU A 48 1.63 -7.80 -13.92
N SER A 49 2.45 -8.06 -12.89
CA SER A 49 2.27 -7.60 -11.51
C SER A 49 2.58 -6.11 -11.32
N THR A 50 2.10 -5.26 -12.22
CA THR A 50 2.30 -3.81 -12.14
C THR A 50 1.05 -3.06 -12.60
N SER A 51 0.92 -1.80 -12.23
CA SER A 51 -0.29 -1.02 -12.54
C SER A 51 -0.47 -0.89 -14.06
N LEU A 52 -1.73 -0.88 -14.53
CA LEU A 52 -2.04 -0.65 -15.94
C LEU A 52 -1.46 0.68 -16.44
N ASP A 53 -1.36 1.69 -15.57
CA ASP A 53 -0.74 2.97 -15.88
C ASP A 53 0.75 2.80 -16.23
N LYS A 54 1.50 2.10 -15.36
CA LYS A 54 2.91 1.79 -15.58
C LYS A 54 3.11 0.91 -16.82
N LEU A 55 2.26 -0.09 -17.05
CA LEU A 55 2.28 -0.91 -18.27
C LEU A 55 2.07 -0.07 -19.53
N SER A 56 1.01 0.75 -19.56
CA SER A 56 0.70 1.61 -20.71
C SER A 56 1.82 2.63 -20.98
N SER A 57 2.41 3.19 -19.92
CA SER A 57 3.53 4.13 -20.06
C SER A 57 4.80 3.47 -20.60
N ASN A 58 5.09 2.23 -20.20
CA ASN A 58 6.25 1.48 -20.70
C ASN A 58 6.05 1.09 -22.17
N LEU A 59 4.84 0.61 -22.53
CA LEU A 59 4.49 0.32 -23.92
C LEU A 59 4.56 1.55 -24.82
N ALA A 60 4.13 2.72 -24.32
CA ALA A 60 4.20 3.97 -25.07
C ALA A 60 5.64 4.44 -25.30
N LYS A 61 6.58 4.16 -24.38
CA LYS A 61 8.02 4.50 -24.50
C LYS A 61 8.72 3.72 -25.61
N GLU A 62 8.30 2.49 -25.87
CA GLU A 62 8.87 1.65 -26.93
C GLU A 62 8.45 2.10 -28.34
N GLY A 63 7.57 3.10 -28.45
CA GLY A 63 7.19 3.74 -29.70
C GLY A 63 5.84 3.27 -30.25
N LEU A 64 5.10 4.21 -30.85
CA LEU A 64 3.74 3.98 -31.36
C LEU A 64 3.69 3.03 -32.57
N HIS A 65 4.83 2.75 -33.20
CA HIS A 65 4.96 1.81 -34.33
C HIS A 65 4.56 0.37 -33.97
N LYS A 66 4.51 0.02 -32.67
CA LYS A 66 4.02 -1.28 -32.19
C LYS A 66 2.49 -1.44 -32.27
N PHE A 67 1.77 -0.39 -32.65
CA PHE A 67 0.31 -0.37 -32.77
C PHE A 67 -0.13 -0.14 -34.24
N PRO A 68 0.16 -1.08 -35.17
CA PRO A 68 -0.07 -0.87 -36.60
C PRO A 68 -1.56 -0.70 -36.96
N HIS A 69 -2.46 -1.41 -36.28
CA HIS A 69 -3.89 -1.30 -36.54
C HIS A 69 -4.51 0.01 -36.02
N PRO A 70 -4.27 0.42 -34.75
CA PRO A 70 -4.68 1.75 -34.29
C PRO A 70 -4.10 2.88 -35.15
N GLN A 71 -2.83 2.77 -35.57
CA GLN A 71 -2.18 3.75 -36.44
C GLN A 71 -2.88 3.88 -37.79
N ALA A 72 -3.13 2.76 -38.48
CA ALA A 72 -3.85 2.76 -39.75
C ALA A 72 -5.28 3.33 -39.62
N TYR A 73 -5.98 3.03 -38.53
CA TYR A 73 -7.32 3.55 -38.28
C TYR A 73 -7.33 5.06 -38.03
N VAL A 74 -6.40 5.57 -37.22
CA VAL A 74 -6.33 7.01 -36.93
C VAL A 74 -5.85 7.79 -38.16
N ALA A 75 -4.91 7.25 -38.93
CA ALA A 75 -4.45 7.85 -40.18
C ALA A 75 -5.59 8.02 -41.20
N THR A 76 -6.49 7.04 -41.29
CA THR A 76 -7.65 7.08 -42.21
C THR A 76 -8.79 7.96 -41.70
N THR A 77 -9.10 7.93 -40.41
CA THR A 77 -10.27 8.63 -39.85
C THR A 77 -9.96 10.05 -39.35
N HIS A 78 -8.71 10.33 -38.96
CA HIS A 78 -8.30 11.56 -38.29
C HIS A 78 -6.90 12.06 -38.69
N PRO A 79 -6.63 12.28 -39.99
CA PRO A 79 -5.29 12.56 -40.52
C PRO A 79 -4.65 13.84 -39.98
N ARG A 80 -5.43 14.86 -39.62
CA ARG A 80 -4.89 16.15 -39.12
C ARG A 80 -4.38 16.11 -37.67
N ASN A 81 -4.72 15.07 -36.90
CA ASN A 81 -4.41 14.98 -35.46
C ASN A 81 -3.88 13.58 -35.09
N GLU A 82 -3.27 12.89 -36.05
CA GLU A 82 -2.92 11.48 -35.94
C GLU A 82 -2.03 11.20 -34.72
N GLN A 83 -0.91 11.92 -34.60
CA GLN A 83 0.06 11.73 -33.53
C GLN A 83 -0.54 11.97 -32.14
N LYS A 84 -1.35 13.03 -31.99
CA LYS A 84 -2.00 13.36 -30.71
C LYS A 84 -3.07 12.33 -30.33
N LYS A 85 -3.85 11.84 -31.29
CA LYS A 85 -4.87 10.80 -31.03
C LYS A 85 -4.24 9.45 -30.72
N LEU A 86 -3.17 9.07 -31.43
CA LEU A 86 -2.43 7.85 -31.13
C LEU A 86 -1.80 7.89 -29.75
N GLN A 87 -1.26 9.03 -29.34
CA GLN A 87 -0.73 9.22 -27.99
C GLN A 87 -1.83 9.15 -26.91
N LEU A 88 -3.06 9.58 -27.20
CA LEU A 88 -4.18 9.43 -26.27
C LEU A 88 -4.66 7.98 -26.15
N LEU A 89 -4.68 7.24 -27.26
CA LEU A 89 -5.08 5.83 -27.30
C LEU A 89 -4.05 4.89 -26.65
N SER A 90 -2.77 5.30 -26.60
CA SER A 90 -1.71 4.51 -25.96
C SER A 90 -1.62 4.70 -24.44
N ARG A 91 -2.42 5.61 -23.85
CA ARG A 91 -2.47 5.84 -22.40
C ARG A 91 -3.57 5.01 -21.75
N LYS A 92 -3.46 4.83 -20.43
CA LYS A 92 -4.55 4.29 -19.61
C LYS A 92 -5.82 5.11 -19.83
N GLY A 93 -6.90 4.45 -20.25
CA GLY A 93 -8.21 5.07 -20.37
C GLY A 93 -8.77 5.49 -19.02
N VAL A 94 -9.35 6.68 -18.95
CA VAL A 94 -10.06 7.18 -17.76
C VAL A 94 -11.51 6.72 -17.86
N TYR A 95 -12.00 6.00 -16.85
CA TYR A 95 -13.36 5.47 -16.81
C TYR A 95 -14.15 6.09 -15.65
N PRO A 96 -15.35 6.66 -15.87
CA PRO A 96 -16.11 7.36 -14.83
C PRO A 96 -16.93 6.36 -14.02
N TYR A 97 -16.28 5.64 -13.10
CA TYR A 97 -16.88 4.53 -12.35
C TYR A 97 -18.18 4.92 -11.61
N ARG A 98 -18.26 6.12 -11.02
CA ARG A 98 -19.47 6.63 -10.35
C ARG A 98 -20.62 6.91 -11.32
N TYR A 99 -20.31 7.40 -12.52
CA TYR A 99 -21.33 7.68 -13.54
C TYR A 99 -21.97 6.40 -14.07
N MET A 100 -21.15 5.35 -14.21
CA MET A 100 -21.54 4.04 -14.75
C MET A 100 -22.20 3.16 -13.68
N ASN A 101 -23.24 3.69 -13.04
CA ASN A 101 -23.96 3.03 -11.94
C ASN A 101 -25.11 2.11 -12.37
N SER A 102 -25.39 2.00 -13.67
CA SER A 102 -26.42 1.11 -14.20
C SER A 102 -26.17 0.73 -15.66
N PHE A 103 -26.70 -0.42 -16.08
CA PHE A 103 -26.59 -0.87 -17.48
C PHE A 103 -27.27 0.07 -18.48
N LYS A 104 -28.24 0.88 -18.04
CA LYS A 104 -28.89 1.89 -18.88
C LYS A 104 -27.90 2.94 -19.39
N LYS A 105 -26.83 3.22 -18.64
CA LYS A 105 -25.78 4.18 -19.03
C LYS A 105 -25.02 3.77 -20.29
N PHE A 106 -24.98 2.48 -20.64
CA PHE A 106 -24.38 2.01 -21.90
C PHE A 106 -25.21 2.35 -23.14
N GLN A 107 -26.48 2.74 -22.97
CA GLN A 107 -27.36 3.14 -24.07
C GLN A 107 -27.33 4.65 -24.33
N GLU A 108 -26.62 5.42 -23.50
CA GLU A 108 -26.48 6.86 -23.69
C GLU A 108 -25.59 7.15 -24.90
N THR A 109 -26.02 8.09 -25.74
CA THR A 109 -25.31 8.46 -26.98
C THR A 109 -24.38 9.65 -26.79
N THR A 110 -24.32 10.21 -25.58
CA THR A 110 -23.50 11.38 -25.23
C THR A 110 -22.47 11.00 -24.18
N LEU A 111 -21.31 11.66 -24.24
CA LEU A 111 -20.26 11.46 -23.24
C LEU A 111 -20.68 12.04 -21.88
N PRO A 112 -20.29 11.40 -20.76
CA PRO A 112 -20.49 11.96 -19.44
C PRO A 112 -19.80 13.33 -19.31
N PRO A 113 -20.32 14.25 -18.48
CA PRO A 113 -19.65 15.53 -18.25
C PRO A 113 -18.29 15.32 -17.58
N GLN A 114 -17.31 16.20 -17.83
CA GLN A 114 -15.94 16.06 -17.30
C GLN A 114 -15.89 15.86 -15.77
N ARG A 115 -16.76 16.54 -15.02
CA ARG A 115 -16.90 16.37 -13.55
C ARG A 115 -17.14 14.92 -13.11
N ALA A 116 -17.74 14.09 -13.96
CA ALA A 116 -18.05 12.71 -13.67
C ALA A 116 -16.84 11.76 -13.75
N PHE A 117 -15.69 12.25 -14.25
CA PHE A 117 -14.44 11.52 -14.35
C PHE A 117 -13.50 11.75 -13.13
N TYR A 118 -13.93 12.54 -12.14
CA TYR A 118 -13.23 12.72 -10.86
C TYR A 118 -13.86 11.78 -9.79
N ASN A 119 -13.02 11.16 -8.97
CA ASN A 119 -13.43 10.21 -7.93
C ASN A 119 -13.56 10.92 -6.55
N ASP A 120 -14.72 10.83 -5.91
CA ASP A 120 -14.99 11.43 -4.58
C ASP A 120 -14.87 10.43 -3.40
N LEU A 121 -14.53 9.15 -3.66
CA LEU A 121 -14.69 8.08 -2.65
C LEU A 121 -13.79 8.25 -1.41
N ASP A 122 -12.57 8.74 -1.57
CA ASP A 122 -11.66 8.96 -0.44
C ASP A 122 -12.09 10.15 0.42
N GLY A 123 -12.71 11.17 -0.20
CA GLY A 123 -13.22 12.35 0.48
C GLY A 123 -14.54 12.14 1.20
N LEU A 124 -15.40 11.21 0.74
CA LEU A 124 -16.72 11.02 1.32
C LEU A 124 -16.67 10.50 2.76
N ALA A 125 -15.81 9.52 3.04
CA ALA A 125 -15.66 8.99 4.40
C ALA A 125 -15.13 10.07 5.35
N TRP A 126 -14.15 10.86 4.91
CA TRP A 126 -13.58 11.98 5.65
C TRP A 126 -14.61 13.09 5.91
N GLN A 127 -15.34 13.51 4.87
CA GLN A 127 -16.39 14.53 4.98
C GLN A 127 -17.55 14.07 5.87
N ALA A 128 -17.94 12.79 5.79
CA ALA A 128 -18.94 12.22 6.67
C ALA A 128 -18.46 12.23 8.14
N ALA A 129 -17.21 11.83 8.39
CA ALA A 129 -16.62 11.85 9.73
C ALA A 129 -16.58 13.29 10.30
N LEU A 130 -16.09 14.27 9.55
CA LEU A 130 -16.07 15.68 9.97
C LEU A 130 -17.49 16.23 10.21
N LYS A 131 -18.45 15.88 9.34
CA LYS A 131 -19.84 16.30 9.50
C LYS A 131 -20.52 15.67 10.72
N MET A 132 -20.22 14.41 11.03
CA MET A 132 -20.80 13.69 12.17
C MET A 132 -20.21 14.15 13.50
N THR A 133 -18.91 14.43 13.52
CA THR A 133 -18.18 14.86 14.74
C THR A 133 -18.31 16.36 15.00
N GLY A 134 -18.53 17.16 13.95
CA GLY A 134 -18.53 18.63 14.04
C GLY A 134 -17.15 19.24 14.29
N VAL A 135 -16.09 18.44 14.27
CA VAL A 135 -14.71 18.87 14.49
C VAL A 135 -14.25 19.72 13.31
N GLN A 136 -13.61 20.86 13.62
CA GLN A 136 -12.91 21.67 12.65
C GLN A 136 -11.42 21.40 12.79
N LEU A 137 -10.77 21.03 11.68
CA LEU A 137 -9.34 20.81 11.64
C LEU A 137 -8.64 22.10 11.24
N GLU A 138 -7.73 22.55 12.09
CA GLU A 138 -6.79 23.61 11.75
C GLU A 138 -5.75 23.08 10.77
N LEU A 139 -5.41 23.90 9.78
CA LEU A 139 -4.33 23.58 8.84
C LEU A 139 -3.01 24.10 9.39
N LEU A 140 -1.95 23.30 9.25
CA LEU A 140 -0.59 23.79 9.49
C LEU A 140 -0.26 24.86 8.45
N THR A 141 -0.20 26.12 8.86
CA THR A 141 0.14 27.24 7.98
C THR A 141 1.63 27.48 7.85
N ASP A 142 2.41 26.99 8.82
CA ASP A 142 3.86 27.06 8.84
C ASP A 142 4.49 25.87 8.08
N PRO A 143 5.25 26.11 6.99
CA PRO A 143 5.95 25.06 6.26
C PRO A 143 6.92 24.25 7.13
N ASP A 144 7.59 24.88 8.10
CA ASP A 144 8.57 24.19 8.94
C ASP A 144 7.87 23.21 9.89
N MET A 145 6.69 23.58 10.39
CA MET A 145 5.85 22.69 11.22
C MET A 145 5.31 21.52 10.40
N HIS A 146 4.93 21.77 9.14
CA HIS A 146 4.53 20.70 8.22
C HIS A 146 5.68 19.70 8.00
N LEU A 147 6.89 20.19 7.68
CA LEU A 147 8.07 19.34 7.46
C LEU A 147 8.47 18.57 8.73
N PHE A 148 8.34 19.21 9.89
CA PHE A 148 8.60 18.59 11.19
C PHE A 148 7.65 17.43 11.47
N VAL A 149 6.34 17.64 11.27
CA VAL A 149 5.33 16.57 11.45
C VAL A 149 5.54 15.47 10.41
N GLU A 150 5.85 15.82 9.15
CA GLU A 150 6.10 14.85 8.07
C GLU A 150 7.32 13.97 8.37
N LYS A 151 8.40 14.53 8.92
CA LYS A 151 9.57 13.79 9.42
C LYS A 151 9.18 12.81 10.54
N GLY A 152 8.13 13.13 11.28
CA GLY A 152 7.50 12.31 12.31
C GLY A 152 6.56 11.21 11.80
N LEU A 153 6.27 11.13 10.51
CA LEU A 153 5.35 10.11 9.97
C LEU A 153 6.06 8.79 9.70
N ARG A 154 5.44 7.69 10.13
CA ARG A 154 5.92 6.32 9.91
C ARG A 154 4.77 5.45 9.43
N GLY A 155 5.10 4.55 8.51
CA GLY A 155 4.17 3.51 8.07
C GLY A 155 4.10 2.34 9.04
N GLY A 156 3.36 1.30 8.65
CA GLY A 156 3.35 0.04 9.40
C GLY A 156 4.75 -0.58 9.46
N ILE A 157 5.12 -1.09 10.63
CA ILE A 157 6.43 -1.69 10.90
C ILE A 157 6.44 -3.12 10.34
N PRO A 158 7.24 -3.42 9.30
CA PRO A 158 7.38 -4.78 8.78
C PRO A 158 8.66 -5.41 9.36
N MET A 159 8.51 -6.38 10.25
CA MET A 159 9.65 -7.06 10.87
C MET A 159 9.48 -8.59 10.86
N ILE A 160 10.59 -9.29 10.65
CA ILE A 160 10.71 -10.75 10.78
C ILE A 160 11.93 -11.00 11.66
N SER A 161 11.71 -11.29 12.95
CA SER A 161 12.80 -11.62 13.87
C SER A 161 13.24 -13.08 13.71
N GLN A 162 12.27 -14.00 13.75
CA GLN A 162 12.48 -15.43 13.49
C GLN A 162 12.16 -15.78 12.03
N ARG A 163 13.19 -16.17 11.25
CA ARG A 163 13.04 -16.45 9.81
C ARG A 163 12.37 -17.78 9.48
N TYR A 164 12.45 -18.75 10.40
CA TYR A 164 11.88 -20.07 10.22
C TYR A 164 11.39 -20.61 11.56
N ALA A 165 10.16 -21.11 11.56
CA ALA A 165 9.57 -21.84 12.66
C ALA A 165 8.73 -22.99 12.08
N SER A 166 8.78 -24.14 12.72
CA SER A 166 7.97 -25.31 12.38
C SER A 166 7.15 -25.73 13.58
N ALA A 167 5.90 -26.11 13.33
CA ALA A 167 5.02 -26.66 14.33
C ALA A 167 5.32 -28.16 14.53
N ASN A 168 5.30 -28.63 15.77
CA ASN A 168 5.39 -30.03 16.16
C ASN A 168 4.27 -30.28 17.17
N ASN A 169 3.12 -30.78 16.72
CA ASN A 169 2.01 -31.11 17.61
C ASN A 169 1.20 -32.30 17.09
N PRO A 170 0.42 -32.99 17.95
CA PRO A 170 -0.26 -34.24 17.60
C PRO A 170 -1.27 -34.17 16.44
N TYR A 171 -1.62 -32.96 15.99
CA TYR A 171 -2.56 -32.76 14.87
C TYR A 171 -1.86 -32.79 13.50
N LEU A 172 -0.53 -32.82 13.46
CA LEU A 172 0.27 -32.85 12.23
C LEU A 172 0.69 -34.28 11.86
N SER A 173 0.73 -34.58 10.56
CA SER A 173 1.07 -35.92 10.05
C SER A 173 2.51 -36.34 10.33
N ASP A 174 3.40 -35.38 10.53
CA ASP A 174 4.83 -35.53 10.79
C ASP A 174 5.20 -35.28 12.27
N TYR A 175 4.20 -35.36 13.18
CA TYR A 175 4.41 -35.20 14.61
C TYR A 175 5.47 -36.16 15.17
N ASN A 176 6.44 -35.60 15.88
CA ASN A 176 7.46 -36.36 16.57
C ASN A 176 7.24 -36.31 18.10
N PRO A 177 6.79 -37.42 18.74
CA PRO A 177 6.55 -37.45 20.18
C PRO A 177 7.83 -37.35 21.03
N TYR A 178 9.01 -37.52 20.42
CA TYR A 178 10.30 -37.34 21.09
C TYR A 178 10.78 -35.89 21.11
N GLN A 179 10.09 -34.97 20.42
CA GLN A 179 10.38 -33.54 20.45
C GLN A 179 9.31 -32.77 21.24
N PRO A 180 9.66 -31.63 21.88
CA PRO A 180 8.69 -30.79 22.57
C PRO A 180 7.55 -30.39 21.64
N SER A 181 6.32 -30.38 22.16
CA SER A 181 5.17 -29.93 21.38
C SER A 181 5.15 -28.40 21.30
N ASN A 182 4.92 -27.86 20.10
CA ASN A 182 4.75 -26.43 19.87
C ASN A 182 3.65 -26.16 18.83
N TYR A 183 3.14 -24.94 18.86
CA TYR A 183 2.05 -24.48 17.99
C TYR A 183 2.43 -23.14 17.39
N LEU A 184 2.01 -22.91 16.16
CA LEU A 184 2.13 -21.61 15.49
C LEU A 184 0.77 -20.92 15.56
N MET A 185 0.77 -19.67 16.01
CA MET A 185 -0.43 -18.85 16.09
C MET A 185 -0.29 -17.67 15.13
N TYR A 186 -1.34 -17.43 14.35
CA TYR A 186 -1.44 -16.23 13.52
C TYR A 186 -2.47 -15.30 14.14
N LEU A 187 -2.05 -14.09 14.46
CA LEU A 187 -2.88 -13.04 15.04
C LEU A 187 -2.97 -11.88 14.06
N ASP A 188 -4.17 -11.38 13.83
CA ASP A 188 -4.44 -10.23 12.98
C ASP A 188 -5.43 -9.29 13.70
N ALA A 189 -5.10 -8.00 13.74
CA ALA A 189 -5.91 -6.99 14.40
C ALA A 189 -7.01 -6.49 13.46
N ASN A 190 -8.25 -6.80 13.81
CA ASN A 190 -9.41 -6.31 13.06
C ASN A 190 -9.49 -4.78 13.13
N ASN A 191 -9.39 -4.10 11.97
CA ASN A 191 -9.56 -2.65 11.84
C ASN A 191 -8.63 -1.81 12.74
N LEU A 192 -7.33 -2.13 12.74
CA LEU A 192 -6.31 -1.43 13.54
C LEU A 192 -6.34 0.10 13.37
N TYR A 193 -6.42 0.59 12.12
CA TYR A 193 -6.50 2.04 11.86
C TYR A 193 -7.81 2.65 12.34
N GLY A 194 -8.94 1.94 12.27
CA GLY A 194 -10.20 2.42 12.83
C GLY A 194 -10.16 2.56 14.35
N TRP A 195 -9.52 1.60 15.03
CA TRP A 195 -9.25 1.73 16.47
C TRP A 195 -8.33 2.91 16.79
N ALA A 196 -7.25 3.09 16.02
CA ALA A 196 -6.35 4.23 16.18
C ALA A 196 -7.04 5.58 15.93
N MET A 197 -7.91 5.66 14.92
CA MET A 197 -8.73 6.84 14.64
C MET A 197 -9.81 7.12 15.69
N SER A 198 -10.09 6.16 16.58
CA SER A 198 -11.01 6.35 17.71
C SER A 198 -10.29 6.91 18.95
N GLN A 199 -8.97 7.03 18.91
CA GLN A 199 -8.17 7.67 19.96
C GLN A 199 -8.17 9.19 19.79
N SER A 200 -7.75 9.92 20.82
CA SER A 200 -7.52 11.37 20.72
C SER A 200 -6.44 11.68 19.69
N LEU A 201 -6.80 12.50 18.69
CA LEU A 201 -5.93 12.96 17.61
C LEU A 201 -5.78 14.49 17.68
N PRO A 202 -4.63 15.04 17.24
CA PRO A 202 -4.46 16.49 17.15
C PRO A 202 -5.41 17.09 16.11
N THR A 203 -6.04 18.21 16.45
CA THR A 203 -7.06 18.85 15.60
C THR A 203 -6.85 20.35 15.40
N HIS A 204 -6.36 21.07 16.41
CA HIS A 204 -6.19 22.53 16.39
C HIS A 204 -5.20 22.98 17.48
N ASP A 205 -5.00 24.30 17.56
CA ASP A 205 -4.08 25.05 18.43
C ASP A 205 -2.61 24.66 18.19
N PHE A 206 -2.21 24.62 16.93
CA PHE A 206 -0.85 24.28 16.54
C PHE A 206 0.08 25.49 16.71
N TYR A 207 1.04 25.40 17.63
CA TYR A 207 2.08 26.42 17.80
C TYR A 207 3.40 25.82 18.25
N TRP A 208 4.50 26.53 17.98
CA TRP A 208 5.82 26.18 18.48
C TRP A 208 5.98 26.59 19.94
N LEU A 209 6.45 25.68 20.78
CA LEU A 209 6.81 25.99 22.14
C LEU A 209 8.03 26.90 22.19
N THR A 210 7.98 27.88 23.07
CA THR A 210 9.14 28.70 23.41
C THR A 210 10.15 27.89 24.25
N PRO A 211 11.44 28.28 24.25
CA PRO A 211 12.45 27.61 25.06
C PRO A 211 12.14 27.56 26.57
N ASP A 212 11.37 28.51 27.08
CA ASP A 212 10.99 28.56 28.49
C ASP A 212 9.81 27.62 28.79
N GLU A 213 8.81 27.54 27.90
CA GLU A 213 7.73 26.55 28.00
C GLU A 213 8.28 25.12 27.91
N MET A 214 9.25 24.89 27.03
CA MET A 214 9.90 23.58 26.87
C MET A 214 10.58 23.11 28.15
N LYS A 215 11.18 24.02 28.93
CA LYS A 215 11.83 23.67 30.21
C LYS A 215 10.83 23.36 31.33
N MET A 216 9.60 23.87 31.24
CA MET A 216 8.56 23.63 32.23
C MET A 216 7.85 22.28 32.01
N ILE A 217 8.07 21.66 30.85
CA ILE A 217 7.47 20.37 30.49
C ILE A 217 8.26 19.23 31.14
N ASP A 218 7.55 18.45 31.95
CA ASP A 218 8.02 17.13 32.41
C ASP A 218 7.28 16.03 31.65
N VAL A 219 7.96 15.48 30.62
CA VAL A 219 7.43 14.44 29.72
C VAL A 219 6.98 13.19 30.48
N HIS A 220 7.64 12.83 31.59
CA HIS A 220 7.32 11.61 32.34
C HIS A 220 6.02 11.72 33.14
N SER A 221 5.57 12.94 33.41
CA SER A 221 4.36 13.22 34.19
C SER A 221 3.12 13.48 33.33
N MET A 222 3.26 13.48 32.01
CA MET A 222 2.18 13.85 31.08
C MET A 222 1.09 12.77 30.99
N PRO A 223 -0.21 13.17 31.03
CA PRO A 223 -1.30 12.23 30.86
C PRO A 223 -1.41 11.77 29.40
N LEU A 224 -1.52 10.46 29.17
CA LEU A 224 -1.65 9.88 27.82
C LEU A 224 -2.96 10.27 27.11
N ASP A 225 -4.00 10.60 27.89
CA ASP A 225 -5.32 11.02 27.40
C ASP A 225 -5.58 12.52 27.65
N GLY A 226 -4.50 13.31 27.73
CA GLY A 226 -4.60 14.75 27.87
C GLY A 226 -5.25 15.42 26.66
N ASN A 227 -5.85 16.59 26.87
CA ASN A 227 -6.39 17.42 25.78
C ASN A 227 -5.29 18.11 24.96
N THR A 228 -4.05 18.15 25.47
CA THR A 228 -2.90 18.77 24.82
C THR A 228 -1.90 17.69 24.43
N GLY A 229 -1.47 17.72 23.17
CA GLY A 229 -0.46 16.81 22.64
C GLY A 229 0.85 17.52 22.34
N TYR A 230 1.95 16.78 22.45
CA TYR A 230 3.31 17.28 22.20
C TYR A 230 4.04 16.39 21.21
N VAL A 231 4.77 17.02 20.29
CA VAL A 231 5.69 16.35 19.38
C VAL A 231 7.07 16.95 19.61
N PHE A 232 8.04 16.09 19.92
CA PHE A 232 9.40 16.48 20.25
C PHE A 232 10.37 16.02 19.18
N GLU A 233 11.43 16.77 18.94
CA GLU A 233 12.63 16.28 18.26
C GLU A 233 13.71 16.06 19.31
N VAL A 234 14.19 14.81 19.41
CA VAL A 234 15.11 14.37 20.47
C VAL A 234 16.20 13.47 19.93
N ASP A 235 17.32 13.43 20.64
CA ASP A 235 18.33 12.40 20.44
C ASP A 235 18.02 11.22 21.38
N LEU A 236 17.94 10.01 20.82
CA LEU A 236 17.66 8.79 21.58
C LEU A 236 18.94 7.95 21.66
N LYS A 237 19.36 7.65 22.88
CA LYS A 237 20.42 6.66 23.13
C LYS A 237 19.80 5.29 23.28
N TYR A 238 20.42 4.27 22.67
CA TYR A 238 19.97 2.88 22.73
C TYR A 238 21.00 2.03 23.51
N PRO A 239 20.84 1.92 24.84
CA PRO A 239 21.79 1.20 25.68
C PRO A 239 21.98 -0.25 25.26
N MET A 240 23.23 -0.72 25.31
CA MET A 240 23.59 -2.08 24.87
C MET A 240 22.89 -3.14 25.72
N GLU A 241 22.61 -2.88 26.99
CA GLU A 241 21.88 -3.82 27.86
C GLU A 241 20.45 -4.15 27.38
N LEU A 242 19.86 -3.32 26.52
CA LEU A 242 18.52 -3.54 25.97
C LEU A 242 18.53 -4.31 24.64
N HIS A 243 19.70 -4.54 24.03
CA HIS A 243 19.78 -5.08 22.67
C HIS A 243 19.22 -6.49 22.57
N ASP A 244 19.50 -7.35 23.54
CA ASP A 244 18.97 -8.71 23.56
C ASP A 244 17.45 -8.72 23.78
N TYR A 245 16.95 -7.88 24.69
CA TYR A 245 15.53 -7.79 25.04
C TYR A 245 14.69 -7.20 23.90
N HIS A 246 15.23 -6.25 23.15
CA HIS A 246 14.56 -5.60 22.02
C HIS A 246 14.94 -6.21 20.66
N SER A 247 15.68 -7.30 20.63
CA SER A 247 16.13 -7.94 19.39
C SER A 247 14.98 -8.37 18.47
N ASP A 248 13.86 -8.79 19.06
CA ASP A 248 12.65 -9.19 18.34
C ASP A 248 11.79 -8.01 17.89
N TYR A 249 11.92 -6.85 18.53
CA TYR A 249 11.15 -5.65 18.21
C TYR A 249 11.91 -4.36 18.58
N PRO A 250 12.91 -3.93 17.78
CA PRO A 250 13.62 -2.68 18.02
C PRO A 250 12.67 -1.48 17.93
N LEU A 251 12.65 -0.70 19.01
CA LEU A 251 11.88 0.54 19.10
C LEU A 251 12.47 1.65 18.21
N ALA A 252 11.68 2.71 18.00
CA ALA A 252 12.06 3.91 17.24
C ALA A 252 12.61 3.61 15.82
N PRO A 253 11.81 2.99 14.93
CA PRO A 253 12.25 2.70 13.56
C PRO A 253 12.50 4.00 12.77
N GLU A 254 13.45 3.95 11.85
CA GLU A 254 13.88 5.09 11.04
C GLU A 254 13.75 4.82 9.54
N SER A 255 13.46 5.87 8.77
CA SER A 255 13.49 5.81 7.32
C SER A 255 14.93 5.96 6.83
N VAL A 256 15.57 4.84 6.49
CA VAL A 256 16.98 4.80 6.10
C VAL A 256 17.16 4.18 4.72
N GLN A 257 18.18 4.65 4.00
CA GLN A 257 18.64 3.97 2.80
C GLN A 257 19.60 2.85 3.21
N ILE A 258 19.28 1.62 2.82
CA ILE A 258 20.13 0.46 3.13
C ILE A 258 21.40 0.52 2.29
N LYS A 259 22.54 0.61 2.96
CA LYS A 259 23.86 0.57 2.33
C LYS A 259 24.45 -0.84 2.38
N PRO A 260 25.34 -1.24 1.44
CA PRO A 260 25.95 -2.58 1.43
C PRO A 260 26.68 -2.94 2.73
N GLU A 261 27.26 -1.97 3.42
CA GLU A 261 27.92 -2.15 4.72
C GLU A 261 26.96 -2.60 5.84
N MET A 262 25.66 -2.26 5.73
CA MET A 262 24.62 -2.65 6.69
C MET A 262 24.14 -4.08 6.49
N LEU A 263 24.54 -4.74 5.39
CA LEU A 263 24.12 -6.10 5.07
C LEU A 263 25.00 -7.12 5.80
N SER A 264 24.35 -8.14 6.37
CA SER A 264 25.04 -9.32 6.91
C SER A 264 25.81 -10.06 5.81
N PRO A 265 26.85 -10.85 6.16
CA PRO A 265 27.62 -11.63 5.18
C PRO A 265 26.74 -12.52 4.30
N TYR A 266 25.72 -13.16 4.88
CA TYR A 266 24.76 -13.99 4.14
C TYR A 266 23.89 -13.18 3.17
N GLN A 267 23.46 -11.98 3.57
CA GLN A 267 22.71 -11.09 2.66
C GLN A 267 23.57 -10.64 1.49
N LYS A 268 24.85 -10.36 1.71
CA LYS A 268 25.80 -10.01 0.63
C LYS A 268 25.96 -11.17 -0.36
N GLU A 269 26.10 -12.41 0.13
CA GLU A 269 26.17 -13.59 -0.72
C GLU A 269 24.89 -13.77 -1.56
N LEU A 270 23.71 -13.66 -0.93
CA LEU A 270 22.43 -13.72 -1.64
C LEU A 270 22.30 -12.62 -2.70
N TYR A 271 22.78 -11.42 -2.40
CA TYR A 271 22.74 -10.29 -3.30
C TYR A 271 23.53 -10.57 -4.59
N THR A 272 24.72 -11.17 -4.45
CA THR A 272 25.54 -11.62 -5.58
C THR A 272 24.86 -12.77 -6.33
N LYS A 273 24.35 -13.79 -5.61
CA LYS A 273 23.73 -14.98 -6.21
C LYS A 273 22.45 -14.68 -6.98
N LEU A 274 21.69 -13.68 -6.53
CA LEU A 274 20.42 -13.27 -7.13
C LEU A 274 20.57 -12.08 -8.08
N GLU A 275 21.80 -11.62 -8.35
CA GLU A 275 22.10 -10.48 -9.25
C GLU A 275 21.27 -9.22 -8.94
N MET A 276 21.09 -8.93 -7.65
CA MET A 276 20.26 -7.81 -7.22
C MET A 276 20.94 -6.47 -7.47
N LYS A 277 20.14 -5.43 -7.77
CA LYS A 277 20.61 -4.05 -7.97
C LYS A 277 20.36 -3.19 -6.74
N GLU A 278 21.25 -2.22 -6.52
CA GLU A 278 21.17 -1.35 -5.35
C GLU A 278 19.92 -0.51 -5.44
N SER A 279 19.17 -0.51 -4.34
CA SER A 279 17.99 0.32 -4.22
C SER A 279 18.39 1.67 -3.66
N THR A 280 17.99 2.73 -4.35
CA THR A 280 18.07 4.10 -3.83
C THR A 280 16.86 4.46 -2.96
N SER A 281 15.90 3.54 -2.78
CA SER A 281 14.72 3.79 -1.97
C SER A 281 15.02 3.69 -0.48
N THR A 282 14.44 4.60 0.29
CA THR A 282 14.42 4.50 1.75
C THR A 282 13.43 3.43 2.20
N LYS A 283 13.73 2.80 3.33
CA LYS A 283 12.88 1.81 4.00
C LYS A 283 12.77 2.19 5.47
N LEU A 284 11.60 1.93 6.05
CA LEU A 284 11.42 2.01 7.49
C LEU A 284 12.06 0.78 8.12
N VAL A 285 13.09 0.98 8.93
CA VAL A 285 13.94 -0.09 9.48
C VAL A 285 13.99 0.01 11.00
N PRO A 286 13.44 -0.98 11.71
CA PRO A 286 13.74 -1.20 13.13
C PRO A 286 15.22 -1.55 13.29
N ASN A 287 15.93 -0.81 14.13
CA ASN A 287 17.33 -1.05 14.41
C ASN A 287 17.69 -0.62 15.84
N LEU A 288 18.79 -1.16 16.38
CA LEU A 288 19.22 -0.94 17.77
C LEU A 288 20.29 0.15 17.90
N TYR A 289 20.44 1.02 16.89
CA TYR A 289 21.40 2.12 16.93
C TYR A 289 20.81 3.32 17.68
N ASP A 290 21.69 4.22 18.12
CA ASP A 290 21.28 5.56 18.55
C ASP A 290 20.50 6.29 17.44
N LYS A 291 19.69 7.27 17.84
CA LYS A 291 18.87 8.11 16.96
C LYS A 291 19.26 9.56 17.19
N GLU A 292 19.38 10.32 16.12
CA GLU A 292 19.65 11.76 16.18
C GLU A 292 18.50 12.52 15.53
N ASN A 293 18.06 13.62 16.16
CA ASN A 293 16.97 14.45 15.68
C ASN A 293 15.68 13.64 15.37
N TYR A 294 15.34 12.71 16.24
CA TYR A 294 14.19 11.83 16.09
C TYR A 294 12.92 12.55 16.52
N VAL A 295 12.00 12.75 15.58
CA VAL A 295 10.70 13.38 15.86
C VAL A 295 9.76 12.34 16.48
N VAL A 296 9.16 12.57 17.64
CA VAL A 296 8.28 11.59 18.30
C VAL A 296 7.14 12.28 19.00
N HIS A 297 5.95 11.69 18.92
CA HIS A 297 4.80 12.12 19.71
C HIS A 297 4.94 11.59 21.13
N TYR A 298 4.68 12.40 22.16
CA TYR A 298 4.95 12.08 23.58
C TYR A 298 4.31 10.79 24.12
N ARG A 299 3.28 10.27 23.44
CA ARG A 299 2.63 8.98 23.78
C ARG A 299 3.42 7.74 23.36
N ASN A 300 4.42 7.89 22.49
CA ASN A 300 5.26 6.80 21.97
C ASN A 300 6.59 6.74 22.73
#